data_AF-A0A847FKH3-F1
#
_entry.id   AF-A0A847FKH3-F1
#
_cell.length_a   1.000
_cell.length_b   1.000
_cell.length_c   1.000
_cell.angle_alpha   90.00
_cell.angle_beta   90.00
_cell.angle_gamma   90.00
#
_symmetry.space_group_name_H-M   'P 1'
#
loop_
_entity.id
_entity.type
_entity.pdbx_description
1 polymer ?
#
loop_
_entity_poly.entity_id
_entity_poly.type
_entity_poly.pdbx_seq_one_letter_code
_entity_poly.pdbx_strand_id
1 'polypeptide(L)'
;MQTETPTFQLVSLSTDLEQAYFEYAVETITDRALPRVEDGLKPVQRRILFTMHEMGLYHDKPYKKSARVVGDCLGKYHPHGDASIYMAMIRMGQDFSMRHPLVDGQGNWGCFTGETKIKLLDGTERSFEELARMYKPGEIFYVYSVDDQGNVVVGEGHDSRVTRRKATVIELELDNGEIIRCTPDHRFMLRDGSYKQARDLTENDSLMPGYLSSAPVREGLNEYLTILNPATRTYEFVHHLADQYNSRRATPGITTGPFVRHHKDFNRWNNNPTNIERMRFMDHLRLHAAQAKELWTDDTFRELQRKGVLRYYAEHPEAQESNRDRLRARNVSEKFRQENGPRVSAAQKRLHKEHPELGERISRRMKALWADPDFRKEMSEALRKAQLRPLSEEQREQVAQIIAHKSRLMWQDPEKRAEIVQAIRSAMAAPET
;
A
#
# COMPACT_ATOMS: atom_id res chain seq x y z
N MET A 1 53.18 -36.53 -16.31
CA MET A 1 51.79 -36.64 -16.82
C MET A 1 51.73 -35.86 -18.12
N GLN A 2 51.61 -36.53 -19.26
CA GLN A 2 51.23 -35.85 -20.50
C GLN A 2 49.76 -35.48 -20.36
N THR A 3 49.44 -34.19 -20.45
CA THR A 3 48.07 -33.69 -20.51
C THR A 3 47.57 -33.91 -21.93
N GLU A 4 46.68 -34.88 -22.13
CA GLU A 4 46.01 -35.06 -23.42
C GLU A 4 45.21 -33.81 -23.76
N THR A 5 45.53 -33.20 -24.90
CA THR A 5 44.79 -32.05 -25.43
C THR A 5 43.39 -32.53 -25.84
N PRO A 6 42.31 -31.87 -25.40
CA PRO A 6 40.96 -32.27 -25.77
C PRO A 6 40.79 -32.21 -27.30
N THR A 7 40.21 -33.26 -27.87
CA THR A 7 39.87 -33.32 -29.29
C THR A 7 38.57 -32.56 -29.52
N PHE A 8 38.57 -31.59 -30.44
CA PHE A 8 37.37 -30.81 -30.78
C PHE A 8 36.75 -31.33 -32.07
N GLN A 9 35.44 -31.58 -32.05
CA GLN A 9 34.66 -31.89 -33.24
C GLN A 9 34.03 -30.61 -33.78
N LEU A 10 34.31 -30.28 -35.04
CA LEU A 10 33.71 -29.14 -35.72
C LEU A 10 32.29 -29.52 -36.20
N VAL A 11 31.27 -28.82 -35.72
CA VAL A 11 29.86 -29.03 -36.12
C VAL A 11 29.41 -27.83 -36.95
N SER A 12 28.84 -28.09 -38.13
CA SER A 12 28.28 -27.03 -38.99
C SER A 12 26.97 -26.51 -38.41
N LEU A 13 26.90 -25.21 -38.11
CA LEU A 13 25.72 -24.59 -37.54
C LEU A 13 24.48 -24.73 -38.43
N SER A 14 24.63 -24.66 -39.76
CA SER A 14 23.48 -24.77 -40.67
C SER A 14 22.86 -26.17 -40.63
N THR A 15 23.70 -27.20 -40.68
CA THR A 15 23.27 -28.60 -40.64
C THR A 15 22.69 -28.96 -39.28
N ASP A 16 23.33 -28.48 -38.20
CA ASP A 16 22.86 -28.71 -36.84
C ASP A 16 21.49 -28.06 -36.58
N LEU A 17 21.29 -26.82 -37.04
CA LEU A 17 19.99 -26.14 -36.93
C LEU A 17 18.88 -26.85 -37.70
N GLU A 18 19.17 -27.29 -38.94
CA GLU A 18 18.19 -28.01 -39.75
C GLU A 18 17.78 -29.33 -39.10
N GLN A 19 18.77 -30.12 -38.65
CA GLN A 19 18.54 -31.39 -37.97
C GLN A 19 17.79 -31.21 -36.65
N ALA A 20 18.23 -30.27 -35.81
CA ALA A 20 17.60 -29.99 -34.51
C ALA A 20 16.15 -29.53 -34.67
N TYR A 21 15.87 -28.68 -35.66
CA TYR A 21 14.51 -28.25 -35.95
C TYR A 21 13.63 -29.41 -36.46
N PHE A 22 14.18 -30.24 -37.37
CA PHE A 22 13.46 -31.38 -37.92
C PHE A 22 13.11 -32.41 -36.83
N GLU A 23 14.07 -32.79 -35.99
CA GLU A 23 13.85 -33.71 -34.87
C GLU A 23 12.79 -33.19 -33.90
N TYR A 24 12.87 -31.91 -33.54
CA TYR A 24 11.86 -31.29 -32.67
C TYR A 24 10.46 -31.27 -33.31
N ALA A 25 10.37 -31.01 -34.61
CA ALA A 25 9.11 -30.98 -35.34
C ALA A 25 8.47 -32.37 -35.39
N VAL A 26 9.25 -33.41 -35.71
CA VAL A 26 8.80 -34.81 -35.74
C VAL A 26 8.27 -35.24 -34.37
N GLU A 27 9.02 -34.97 -33.30
CA GLU A 27 8.60 -35.30 -31.93
C GLU A 27 7.30 -34.56 -31.55
N THR A 28 7.19 -33.29 -31.92
CA THR A 28 6.00 -32.49 -31.65
C THR A 28 4.75 -33.04 -32.35
N ILE A 29 4.89 -33.49 -33.60
CA ILE A 29 3.79 -34.06 -34.39
C ILE A 29 3.39 -35.44 -33.83
N THR A 30 4.36 -36.29 -33.52
CA THR A 30 4.13 -37.72 -33.26
C THR A 30 3.83 -38.04 -31.79
N ASP A 31 4.42 -37.30 -30.84
CA ASP A 31 4.30 -37.59 -29.39
C ASP A 31 3.87 -36.38 -28.53
N ARG A 32 3.30 -35.33 -29.14
CA ARG A 32 2.80 -34.18 -28.35
C ARG A 32 1.47 -33.60 -28.81
N ALA A 33 1.42 -33.06 -30.03
CA ALA A 33 0.35 -32.15 -30.43
C ALA A 33 -0.91 -32.84 -30.97
N LEU A 34 -0.75 -33.95 -31.69
CA LEU A 34 -1.84 -34.62 -32.38
C LEU A 34 -2.38 -35.82 -31.58
N PRO A 35 -3.70 -36.04 -31.59
CA PRO A 35 -4.29 -37.25 -31.05
C PRO A 35 -4.04 -38.44 -31.99
N ARG A 36 -4.07 -39.65 -31.43
CA ARG A 36 -4.08 -40.90 -32.20
C ARG A 36 -5.49 -41.17 -32.71
N VAL A 37 -5.61 -41.79 -33.88
CA VAL A 37 -6.93 -42.02 -34.52
C VAL A 37 -7.71 -43.14 -33.82
N GLU A 38 -7.00 -44.06 -33.19
CA GLU A 38 -7.53 -45.27 -32.57
C GLU A 38 -8.26 -44.97 -31.25
N ASP A 39 -7.80 -43.98 -30.50
CA ASP A 39 -8.36 -43.62 -29.19
C ASP A 39 -8.77 -42.14 -29.07
N GLY A 40 -8.39 -41.28 -30.02
CA GLY A 40 -8.65 -39.85 -29.98
C GLY A 40 -7.83 -39.09 -28.93
N LEU A 41 -6.84 -39.71 -28.29
CA LEU A 41 -6.10 -39.12 -27.18
C LEU A 41 -4.72 -38.59 -27.61
N LYS A 42 -4.35 -37.43 -27.07
CA LYS A 42 -2.95 -36.97 -27.07
C LYS A 42 -2.13 -37.78 -26.07
N PRO A 43 -0.80 -37.87 -26.24
CA PRO A 43 0.06 -38.65 -25.33
C PRO A 43 -0.07 -38.30 -23.85
N VAL A 44 -0.16 -37.00 -23.50
CA VAL A 44 -0.37 -36.58 -22.10
C VAL A 44 -1.69 -37.08 -21.52
N GLN A 45 -2.78 -37.04 -22.30
CA GLN A 45 -4.10 -37.51 -21.86
C GLN A 45 -4.10 -39.03 -21.63
N ARG A 46 -3.49 -39.79 -22.56
CA ARG A 46 -3.32 -41.23 -22.44
C ARG A 46 -2.52 -41.62 -21.19
N ARG A 47 -1.41 -40.93 -20.94
CA ARG A 47 -0.55 -41.16 -19.76
C ARG A 47 -1.29 -40.86 -18.46
N ILE A 48 -2.09 -39.80 -18.41
CA ILE A 48 -2.93 -39.48 -17.24
C ILE A 48 -3.94 -40.60 -16.97
N LEU A 49 -4.72 -41.01 -17.97
CA LEU A 49 -5.73 -42.06 -17.81
C LEU A 49 -5.11 -43.40 -17.44
N PHE A 50 -3.96 -43.74 -18.04
CA PHE A 50 -3.20 -44.95 -17.69
C PHE A 50 -2.67 -44.89 -16.24
N THR A 51 -2.17 -43.74 -15.80
CA THR A 51 -1.74 -43.53 -14.40
C THR A 51 -2.92 -43.73 -13.44
N MET A 52 -4.09 -43.14 -13.75
CA MET A 52 -5.30 -43.31 -12.94
C MET A 52 -5.74 -44.78 -12.87
N HIS A 53 -5.64 -45.50 -13.99
CA HIS A 53 -5.90 -46.93 -14.06
C HIS A 53 -4.94 -47.75 -13.18
N GLU A 54 -3.63 -47.52 -13.27
CA GLU A 54 -2.64 -48.19 -12.41
C GLU A 54 -2.84 -47.90 -10.92
N MET A 55 -3.26 -46.68 -10.59
CA MET A 55 -3.58 -46.27 -9.23
C MET A 55 -4.90 -46.87 -8.71
N GLY A 56 -5.67 -47.56 -9.57
CA GLY A 56 -6.97 -48.14 -9.24
C GLY A 56 -8.06 -47.10 -8.99
N LEU A 57 -8.01 -45.94 -9.65
CA LEU A 57 -8.95 -44.83 -9.48
C LEU A 57 -10.21 -45.02 -10.33
N TYR A 58 -10.98 -46.06 -10.01
CA TYR A 58 -12.28 -46.33 -10.62
C TYR A 58 -13.39 -45.49 -9.97
N HIS A 59 -14.54 -45.37 -10.64
CA HIS A 59 -15.67 -44.53 -10.22
C HIS A 59 -16.27 -44.91 -8.85
N ASP A 60 -16.04 -46.14 -8.40
CA ASP A 60 -16.54 -46.69 -7.13
C ASP A 60 -15.58 -46.43 -5.96
N LYS A 61 -14.45 -45.76 -6.22
CA LYS A 61 -13.43 -45.45 -5.21
C LYS A 61 -13.52 -43.98 -4.75
N PRO A 62 -13.13 -43.68 -3.51
CA PRO A 62 -13.06 -42.29 -3.04
C PRO A 62 -12.07 -41.45 -3.86
N TYR A 63 -12.41 -40.17 -4.06
CA TYR A 63 -11.55 -39.20 -4.75
C TYR A 63 -10.14 -39.13 -4.12
N LYS A 64 -9.15 -38.86 -4.96
CA LYS A 64 -7.75 -38.64 -4.56
C LYS A 64 -7.28 -37.24 -4.96
N LYS A 65 -6.32 -36.71 -4.21
CA LYS A 65 -5.71 -35.41 -4.50
C LYS A 65 -5.07 -35.42 -5.89
N SER A 66 -5.42 -34.44 -6.73
CA SER A 66 -4.87 -34.28 -8.09
C SER A 66 -3.34 -34.26 -8.13
N ALA A 67 -2.70 -33.65 -7.12
CA ALA A 67 -1.24 -33.60 -7.00
C ALA A 67 -0.60 -35.00 -6.96
N ARG A 68 -1.29 -36.02 -6.42
CA ARG A 68 -0.79 -37.39 -6.39
C ARG A 68 -0.80 -38.03 -7.78
N VAL A 69 -1.90 -37.85 -8.52
CA VAL A 69 -2.03 -38.36 -9.90
C VAL A 69 -1.00 -37.68 -10.80
N VAL A 70 -0.84 -36.35 -10.67
CA VAL A 70 0.15 -35.59 -11.43
C VAL A 70 1.58 -36.03 -11.10
N GLY A 71 1.90 -36.20 -9.81
CA GLY A 71 3.22 -36.68 -9.37
C GLY A 71 3.57 -38.07 -9.89
N ASP A 72 2.64 -39.02 -9.81
CA ASP A 72 2.84 -40.39 -10.30
C ASP A 72 2.99 -40.41 -11.83
N CYS A 73 2.17 -39.63 -12.55
CA CYS A 73 2.26 -39.52 -14.02
C CYS A 73 3.59 -38.90 -14.45
N LEU A 74 4.01 -37.83 -13.76
CA LEU A 74 5.28 -37.15 -14.02
C LEU A 74 6.47 -38.08 -13.79
N GLY A 75 6.48 -38.80 -12.67
CA GLY A 75 7.58 -39.67 -12.28
C GLY A 75 7.71 -40.93 -13.15
N LYS A 76 6.59 -41.47 -13.66
CA LYS A 76 6.59 -42.74 -14.39
C LYS A 76 6.52 -42.60 -15.91
N TYR A 77 5.73 -41.66 -16.43
CA TYR A 77 5.31 -41.68 -17.84
C TYR A 77 5.49 -40.36 -18.60
N HIS A 78 5.51 -39.22 -17.91
CA HIS A 78 5.51 -37.91 -18.56
C HIS A 78 6.57 -36.99 -17.94
N PRO A 79 7.85 -37.08 -18.37
CA PRO A 79 8.98 -36.33 -17.82
C PRO A 79 8.98 -34.86 -18.28
N HIS A 80 7.85 -34.18 -18.14
CA HIS A 80 7.63 -32.78 -18.48
C HIS A 80 6.92 -32.08 -17.31
N GLY A 81 6.82 -30.75 -17.37
CA GLY A 81 6.28 -29.94 -16.28
C GLY A 81 4.91 -30.41 -15.80
N ASP A 82 4.75 -30.50 -14.48
CA ASP A 82 3.53 -30.86 -13.76
C ASP A 82 2.30 -30.05 -14.19
N ALA A 83 2.50 -28.76 -14.50
CA ALA A 83 1.46 -27.87 -14.99
C ALA A 83 0.78 -28.41 -16.27
N SER A 84 1.53 -29.02 -17.19
CA SER A 84 0.99 -29.56 -18.44
C SER A 84 0.05 -30.75 -18.20
N ILE A 85 0.43 -31.62 -17.26
CA ILE A 85 -0.33 -32.79 -16.85
C ILE A 85 -1.59 -32.35 -16.11
N TYR A 86 -1.45 -31.45 -15.13
CA TYR A 86 -2.56 -30.95 -14.34
C TYR A 86 -3.60 -30.26 -15.23
N MET A 87 -3.18 -29.35 -16.11
CA MET A 87 -4.10 -28.64 -17.01
C MET A 87 -4.81 -29.57 -17.98
N ALA A 88 -4.12 -30.60 -18.51
CA ALA A 88 -4.75 -31.61 -19.35
C ALA A 88 -5.79 -32.43 -18.57
N MET A 89 -5.47 -32.86 -17.35
CA MET A 89 -6.38 -33.60 -16.47
C MET A 89 -7.61 -32.77 -16.11
N ILE A 90 -7.42 -31.50 -15.77
CA ILE A 90 -8.51 -30.57 -15.44
C ILE A 90 -9.44 -30.39 -16.64
N ARG A 91 -8.92 -30.22 -17.87
CA ARG A 91 -9.76 -30.16 -19.08
C ARG A 91 -10.57 -31.44 -19.31
N MET A 92 -10.01 -32.60 -18.97
CA MET A 92 -10.71 -33.89 -19.09
C MET A 92 -11.88 -34.07 -18.11
N GLY A 93 -11.94 -33.25 -17.05
CA GLY A 93 -13.07 -33.22 -16.11
C GLY A 93 -14.07 -32.08 -16.31
N GLN A 94 -13.87 -31.23 -17.32
CA GLN A 94 -14.77 -30.11 -17.61
C GLN A 94 -15.85 -30.53 -18.59
N ASP A 95 -17.10 -30.65 -18.11
CA ASP A 95 -18.30 -30.90 -18.92
C ASP A 95 -18.55 -29.85 -20.02
N PHE A 96 -18.01 -28.64 -19.86
CA PHE A 96 -18.07 -27.57 -20.84
C PHE A 96 -16.90 -27.57 -21.84
N SER A 97 -15.80 -28.27 -21.54
CA SER A 97 -14.66 -28.42 -22.45
C SER A 97 -14.74 -29.70 -23.28
N MET A 98 -15.39 -30.73 -22.76
CA MET A 98 -15.54 -32.04 -23.39
C MET A 98 -16.99 -32.48 -23.38
N ARG A 99 -17.49 -32.97 -24.52
CA ARG A 99 -18.86 -33.51 -24.63
C ARG A 99 -19.11 -34.67 -23.67
N HIS A 100 -18.07 -35.51 -23.48
CA HIS A 100 -18.03 -36.62 -22.54
C HIS A 100 -16.74 -36.51 -21.72
N PRO A 101 -16.83 -35.98 -20.48
CA PRO A 101 -15.68 -35.95 -19.57
C PRO A 101 -15.12 -37.35 -19.34
N LEU A 102 -13.79 -37.44 -19.31
CA LEU A 102 -13.06 -38.70 -19.08
C LEU A 102 -12.58 -38.82 -17.63
N VAL A 103 -12.56 -37.70 -16.89
CA VAL A 103 -12.14 -37.64 -15.49
C VAL A 103 -13.30 -37.06 -14.68
N ASP A 104 -13.69 -37.73 -13.61
CA ASP A 104 -14.60 -37.15 -12.62
C ASP A 104 -13.80 -36.43 -11.55
N GLY A 105 -14.05 -35.13 -11.38
CA GLY A 105 -13.28 -34.27 -10.49
C GLY A 105 -14.14 -33.67 -9.38
N GLN A 106 -13.71 -33.83 -8.14
CA GLN A 106 -14.31 -33.14 -6.99
C GLN A 106 -13.59 -31.81 -6.75
N GLY A 107 -14.26 -30.68 -7.02
CA GLY A 107 -13.58 -29.38 -7.01
C GLY A 107 -14.49 -28.22 -7.40
N ASN A 108 -13.92 -27.02 -7.44
CA ASN A 108 -14.64 -25.84 -7.92
C ASN A 108 -14.64 -25.83 -9.46
N TRP A 109 -15.76 -26.23 -10.06
CA TRP A 109 -15.96 -26.21 -11.52
C TRP A 109 -17.00 -25.18 -11.97
N GLY A 110 -17.78 -24.62 -11.04
CA GLY A 110 -18.77 -23.59 -11.34
C GLY A 110 -18.13 -22.22 -11.47
N CYS A 111 -18.79 -21.31 -12.18
CA CYS A 111 -18.23 -20.01 -12.53
C CYS A 111 -19.19 -18.86 -12.17
N PHE A 112 -18.61 -17.69 -11.97
CA PHE A 112 -19.34 -16.42 -11.88
C PHE A 112 -19.49 -15.79 -13.25
N THR A 113 -20.37 -14.80 -13.34
CA THR A 113 -20.44 -13.93 -14.50
C THR A 113 -19.25 -12.96 -14.54
N GLY A 114 -18.93 -12.46 -15.74
CA GLY A 114 -17.73 -11.63 -15.96
C GLY A 114 -17.73 -10.31 -15.18
N GLU A 115 -18.90 -9.76 -14.91
CA GLU A 115 -19.10 -8.51 -14.16
C GLU A 115 -18.96 -8.67 -12.64
N THR A 116 -18.91 -9.91 -12.14
CA THR A 116 -18.75 -10.17 -10.71
C THR A 116 -17.38 -9.65 -10.25
N LYS A 117 -17.40 -8.75 -9.25
CA LYS A 117 -16.21 -8.11 -8.70
C LYS A 117 -15.64 -8.91 -7.54
N ILE A 118 -14.32 -8.93 -7.45
CA ILE A 118 -13.58 -9.46 -6.31
C ILE A 118 -12.64 -8.40 -5.75
N LYS A 119 -12.42 -8.47 -4.44
CA LYS A 119 -11.47 -7.60 -3.74
C LYS A 119 -10.06 -8.19 -3.79
N LEU A 120 -9.10 -7.39 -4.22
CA LEU A 120 -7.70 -7.79 -4.32
C LEU A 120 -6.90 -7.30 -3.12
N LEU A 121 -5.73 -7.88 -2.93
CA LEU A 121 -4.81 -7.47 -1.86
C LEU A 121 -4.20 -6.08 -2.11
N ASP A 122 -4.17 -5.61 -3.35
CA ASP A 122 -3.69 -4.25 -3.69
C ASP A 122 -4.67 -3.13 -3.30
N GLY A 123 -5.80 -3.48 -2.70
CA GLY A 123 -6.84 -2.55 -2.25
C GLY A 123 -7.88 -2.24 -3.33
N THR A 124 -7.71 -2.74 -4.55
CA THR A 124 -8.67 -2.55 -5.64
C THR A 124 -9.76 -3.62 -5.65
N GLU A 125 -10.87 -3.30 -6.30
CA GLU A 125 -11.95 -4.24 -6.61
C GLU A 125 -12.07 -4.32 -8.13
N ARG A 126 -12.02 -5.54 -8.66
CA ARG A 126 -11.96 -5.80 -10.11
C ARG A 126 -12.95 -6.89 -10.51
N SER A 127 -13.59 -6.73 -11.67
CA SER A 127 -14.43 -7.78 -12.23
C SER A 127 -13.61 -8.91 -12.83
N PHE A 128 -14.17 -10.12 -12.93
CA PHE A 128 -13.50 -11.22 -13.63
C PHE A 128 -13.14 -10.87 -15.08
N GLU A 129 -13.98 -10.05 -15.74
CA GLU A 129 -13.72 -9.54 -17.09
C GLU A 129 -12.53 -8.57 -17.11
N GLU A 130 -12.43 -7.65 -16.16
CA GLU A 130 -11.26 -6.77 -16.03
C GLU A 130 -10.00 -7.59 -15.77
N LEU A 131 -10.05 -8.55 -14.84
CA LEU A 131 -8.93 -9.43 -14.53
C LEU A 131 -8.47 -10.24 -15.76
N ALA A 132 -9.41 -10.74 -16.56
CA ALA A 132 -9.10 -11.48 -17.79
C ALA A 132 -8.45 -10.61 -18.88
N ARG A 133 -8.69 -9.29 -18.86
CA ARG A 133 -8.04 -8.33 -19.77
C ARG A 133 -6.70 -7.83 -19.25
N MET A 134 -6.60 -7.62 -17.94
CA MET A 134 -5.43 -7.03 -17.28
C MET A 134 -4.26 -8.01 -17.18
N TYR A 135 -4.55 -9.28 -16.86
CA TYR A 135 -3.52 -10.28 -16.59
C TYR A 135 -3.37 -11.25 -17.76
N LYS A 136 -2.15 -11.38 -18.26
CA LYS A 136 -1.82 -12.37 -19.28
C LYS A 136 -1.79 -13.78 -18.68
N PRO A 137 -1.93 -14.84 -19.49
CA PRO A 137 -1.78 -16.20 -19.00
C PRO A 137 -0.45 -16.40 -18.27
N GLY A 138 -0.51 -16.95 -17.06
CA GLY A 138 0.64 -17.11 -16.16
C GLY A 138 1.01 -15.90 -15.30
N GLU A 139 0.41 -14.72 -15.50
CA GLU A 139 0.54 -13.61 -14.55
C GLU A 139 -0.36 -13.84 -13.34
N ILE A 140 0.17 -13.50 -12.16
CA ILE A 140 -0.51 -13.70 -10.89
C ILE A 140 -1.10 -12.39 -10.37
N PHE A 141 -2.28 -12.50 -9.76
CA PHE A 141 -2.87 -11.47 -8.92
C PHE A 141 -3.20 -12.07 -7.55
N TYR A 142 -3.22 -11.23 -6.51
CA TYR A 142 -3.35 -11.70 -5.14
C TYR A 142 -4.76 -11.49 -4.61
N VAL A 143 -5.35 -12.56 -4.10
CA VAL A 143 -6.73 -12.62 -3.59
C VAL A 143 -6.75 -13.11 -2.14
N TYR A 144 -7.87 -12.88 -1.45
CA TYR A 144 -8.13 -13.51 -0.16
C TYR A 144 -8.61 -14.94 -0.38
N SER A 145 -8.07 -15.88 0.39
CA SER A 145 -8.46 -17.29 0.36
C SER A 145 -8.57 -17.84 1.78
N VAL A 146 -9.11 -19.04 1.92
CA VAL A 146 -9.19 -19.76 3.18
C VAL A 146 -8.46 -21.10 3.01
N ASP A 147 -7.57 -21.44 3.94
CA ASP A 147 -6.87 -22.73 3.94
C ASP A 147 -7.73 -23.88 4.50
N ASP A 148 -7.20 -25.10 4.49
CA ASP A 148 -7.90 -26.29 4.97
C ASP A 148 -8.10 -26.31 6.49
N GLN A 149 -7.44 -25.41 7.24
CA GLN A 149 -7.67 -25.18 8.65
C GLN A 149 -8.66 -24.03 8.92
N GLY A 150 -9.20 -23.40 7.87
CA GLY A 150 -10.14 -22.29 7.99
C GLY A 150 -9.48 -20.93 8.23
N ASN A 151 -8.15 -20.81 8.11
CA ASN A 151 -7.48 -19.51 8.26
C ASN A 151 -7.55 -18.70 6.98
N VAL A 152 -7.71 -17.38 7.12
CA VAL A 152 -7.55 -16.48 5.98
C VAL A 152 -6.09 -16.44 5.58
N VAL A 153 -5.83 -16.70 4.30
CA VAL A 153 -4.50 -16.68 3.70
C VAL A 153 -4.51 -15.87 2.41
N VAL A 154 -3.33 -15.42 1.99
CA VAL A 154 -3.16 -14.85 0.66
C VAL A 154 -3.17 -15.97 -0.37
N GLY A 155 -4.10 -15.92 -1.31
CA GLY A 155 -4.19 -16.79 -2.47
C GLY A 155 -3.64 -16.12 -3.74
N GLU A 156 -3.25 -16.94 -4.70
CA GLU A 156 -2.86 -16.51 -6.06
C GLU A 156 -4.01 -16.82 -7.02
N GLY A 157 -4.55 -15.79 -7.66
CA GLY A 157 -5.39 -15.92 -8.84
C GLY A 157 -4.53 -15.84 -10.10
N HIS A 158 -4.90 -16.65 -11.10
CA HIS A 158 -4.26 -16.67 -12.41
C HIS A 158 -5.28 -17.05 -13.49
N ASP A 159 -4.96 -16.77 -14.75
CA ASP A 159 -5.70 -17.22 -15.93
C ASP A 159 -7.23 -16.96 -15.89
N SER A 160 -7.66 -15.79 -15.39
CA SER A 160 -9.08 -15.40 -15.48
C SER A 160 -9.52 -15.42 -16.93
N ARG A 161 -10.57 -16.21 -17.24
CA ARG A 161 -11.01 -16.44 -18.63
C ARG A 161 -12.47 -16.86 -18.69
N VAL A 162 -13.06 -16.71 -19.87
CA VAL A 162 -14.39 -17.24 -20.17
C VAL A 162 -14.33 -18.77 -20.21
N THR A 163 -15.11 -19.42 -19.34
CA THR A 163 -15.21 -20.88 -19.25
C THR A 163 -16.39 -21.44 -20.05
N ARG A 164 -17.56 -20.77 -19.98
CA ARG A 164 -18.79 -21.18 -20.66
C ARG A 164 -19.42 -20.01 -21.41
N ARG A 165 -20.08 -20.28 -22.54
CA ARG A 165 -20.89 -19.29 -23.29
C ARG A 165 -22.34 -19.76 -23.32
N LYS A 166 -23.29 -18.82 -23.16
CA LYS A 166 -24.73 -19.14 -23.10
C LYS A 166 -25.09 -20.19 -22.04
N ALA A 167 -24.35 -20.21 -20.92
CA ALA A 167 -24.66 -21.10 -19.80
C ALA A 167 -25.91 -20.60 -19.07
N THR A 168 -26.68 -21.54 -18.52
CA THR A 168 -27.69 -21.21 -17.51
C THR A 168 -27.00 -20.62 -16.29
N VAL A 169 -27.45 -19.45 -15.87
CA VAL A 169 -26.99 -18.76 -14.66
C VAL A 169 -28.19 -18.55 -13.74
N ILE A 170 -27.93 -18.51 -12.44
CA ILE A 170 -28.92 -18.14 -11.42
C ILE A 170 -28.48 -16.84 -10.75
N GLU A 171 -29.46 -16.07 -10.29
CA GLU A 171 -29.26 -14.88 -9.47
C GLU A 171 -29.52 -15.27 -8.00
N LEU A 172 -28.55 -14.97 -7.14
CA LEU A 172 -28.66 -15.14 -5.70
C LEU A 172 -28.73 -13.75 -5.06
N GLU A 173 -29.85 -13.44 -4.43
CA GLU A 173 -30.00 -12.23 -3.61
C GLU A 173 -29.50 -12.53 -2.19
N LEU A 174 -28.56 -11.71 -1.71
CA LEU A 174 -28.01 -11.81 -0.37
C LEU A 174 -28.87 -11.04 0.64
N ASP A 175 -28.64 -11.27 1.93
CA ASP A 175 -29.32 -10.59 3.05
C ASP A 175 -29.09 -9.07 3.07
N ASN A 176 -28.03 -8.59 2.42
CA ASN A 176 -27.72 -7.17 2.23
C ASN A 176 -28.34 -6.56 0.95
N GLY A 177 -29.12 -7.33 0.18
CA GLY A 177 -29.74 -6.92 -1.08
C GLY A 177 -28.81 -6.94 -2.31
N GLU A 178 -27.54 -7.36 -2.15
CA GLU A 178 -26.63 -7.54 -3.28
C GLU A 178 -26.96 -8.82 -4.06
N ILE A 179 -26.71 -8.81 -5.36
CA ILE A 179 -27.00 -9.94 -6.25
C ILE A 179 -25.70 -10.55 -6.77
N ILE A 180 -25.57 -11.87 -6.59
CA ILE A 180 -24.49 -12.66 -7.17
C ILE A 180 -25.05 -13.50 -8.32
N ARG A 181 -24.38 -13.44 -9.49
CA ARG A 181 -24.74 -14.26 -10.65
C ARG A 181 -23.71 -15.35 -10.88
N CYS A 182 -24.15 -16.60 -10.89
CA CYS A 182 -23.25 -17.74 -11.05
C CYS A 182 -23.95 -18.93 -11.72
N THR A 183 -23.16 -19.92 -12.13
CA THR A 183 -23.71 -21.19 -12.63
C THR A 183 -24.31 -22.02 -11.48
N PRO A 184 -25.36 -22.82 -11.72
CA PRO A 184 -26.04 -23.60 -10.68
C PRO A 184 -25.14 -24.55 -9.86
N ASP A 185 -24.04 -25.01 -10.46
CA ASP A 185 -23.01 -25.87 -9.87
C ASP A 185 -21.91 -25.13 -9.08
N HIS A 186 -21.92 -23.79 -9.09
CA HIS A 186 -20.95 -23.01 -8.33
C HIS A 186 -21.11 -23.27 -6.82
N ARG A 187 -20.00 -23.52 -6.12
CA ARG A 187 -20.04 -23.90 -4.71
C ARG A 187 -19.68 -22.71 -3.82
N PHE A 188 -20.59 -22.34 -2.94
CA PHE A 188 -20.36 -21.35 -1.91
C PHE A 188 -19.90 -22.00 -0.62
N MET A 189 -18.95 -21.36 0.06
CA MET A 189 -18.55 -21.74 1.41
C MET A 189 -19.57 -21.19 2.40
N LEU A 190 -20.06 -22.05 3.29
CA LEU A 190 -20.94 -21.69 4.39
C LEU A 190 -20.12 -21.32 5.64
N ARG A 191 -20.75 -20.69 6.63
CA ARG A 191 -20.11 -20.29 7.90
C ARG A 191 -19.51 -21.45 8.69
N ASP A 192 -20.03 -22.66 8.53
CA ASP A 192 -19.52 -23.88 9.16
C ASP A 192 -18.31 -24.48 8.43
N GLY A 193 -17.89 -23.87 7.31
CA GLY A 193 -16.80 -24.32 6.46
C GLY A 193 -17.18 -25.37 5.41
N SER A 194 -18.42 -25.85 5.42
CA SER A 194 -18.94 -26.72 4.38
C SER A 194 -19.17 -25.95 3.06
N TYR A 195 -19.31 -26.69 1.96
CA TYR A 195 -19.59 -26.11 0.65
C TYR A 195 -20.92 -26.62 0.13
N LYS A 196 -21.74 -25.72 -0.40
CA LYS A 196 -23.04 -26.03 -1.01
C LYS A 196 -23.12 -25.45 -2.40
N GLN A 197 -23.76 -26.16 -3.34
CA GLN A 197 -23.96 -25.62 -4.68
C GLN A 197 -25.00 -24.49 -4.64
N ALA A 198 -24.85 -23.56 -5.56
CA ALA A 198 -25.70 -22.38 -5.71
C ALA A 198 -27.18 -22.76 -5.85
N ARG A 199 -27.48 -23.84 -6.59
CA ARG A 199 -28.85 -24.36 -6.78
C ARG A 199 -29.49 -24.96 -5.53
N ASP A 200 -28.67 -25.35 -4.55
CA ASP A 200 -29.11 -26.05 -3.33
C ASP A 200 -29.12 -25.12 -2.11
N LEU A 201 -28.78 -23.84 -2.28
CA LEU A 201 -28.85 -22.83 -1.23
C LEU A 201 -30.31 -22.52 -0.87
N THR A 202 -30.53 -22.30 0.42
CA THR A 202 -31.81 -21.97 1.04
C THR A 202 -31.64 -20.74 1.94
N GLU A 203 -32.74 -20.11 2.34
CA GLU A 203 -32.75 -18.96 3.27
C GLU A 203 -32.11 -19.26 4.64
N ASN A 204 -31.97 -20.53 5.00
CA ASN A 204 -31.34 -20.95 6.25
C ASN A 204 -29.82 -21.11 6.12
N ASP A 205 -29.27 -21.06 4.91
CA ASP A 205 -27.83 -21.21 4.67
C ASP A 205 -27.12 -19.87 4.81
N SER A 206 -26.20 -19.79 5.77
CA SER A 206 -25.34 -18.62 5.94
C SER A 206 -24.04 -18.77 5.16
N LEU A 207 -23.87 -17.96 4.11
CA LEU A 207 -22.61 -17.88 3.37
C LEU A 207 -21.49 -17.32 4.26
N MET A 208 -20.24 -17.59 3.89
CA MET A 208 -19.05 -17.06 4.55
C MET A 208 -18.58 -15.74 3.88
N PRO A 209 -18.91 -14.56 4.42
CA PRO A 209 -18.43 -13.28 3.89
C PRO A 209 -17.02 -12.95 4.39
N GLY A 210 -16.29 -12.14 3.61
CA GLY A 210 -15.03 -11.54 4.03
C GLY A 210 -15.25 -10.27 4.83
N TYR A 211 -15.19 -10.34 6.16
CA TYR A 211 -15.35 -9.15 7.02
C TYR A 211 -14.05 -8.35 7.10
N LEU A 212 -14.02 -7.22 6.38
CA LEU A 212 -12.94 -6.26 6.44
C LEU A 212 -13.27 -5.12 7.40
N SER A 213 -12.24 -4.64 8.11
CA SER A 213 -12.32 -3.48 8.99
C SER A 213 -10.99 -2.72 8.98
N SER A 214 -10.90 -1.58 9.65
CA SER A 214 -9.66 -0.86 9.89
C SER A 214 -9.38 -0.74 11.38
N ALA A 215 -8.10 -0.89 11.75
CA ALA A 215 -7.67 -0.75 13.12
C ALA A 215 -6.25 -0.15 13.17
N PRO A 216 -5.92 0.67 14.18
CA PRO A 216 -4.57 1.14 14.38
C PRO A 216 -3.71 0.04 15.02
N VAL A 217 -2.44 -0.07 14.62
CA VAL A 217 -1.51 -1.04 15.23
C VAL A 217 -1.24 -0.70 16.70
N ARG A 218 -1.31 0.59 17.05
CA ARG A 218 -1.29 1.11 18.42
C ARG A 218 -2.20 2.33 18.49
N GLU A 219 -2.81 2.56 19.65
CA GLU A 219 -3.68 3.71 19.89
C GLU A 219 -2.97 5.02 19.48
N GLY A 220 -3.68 5.85 18.71
CA GLY A 220 -3.16 7.11 18.17
C GLY A 220 -2.29 7.00 16.91
N LEU A 221 -2.06 5.81 16.36
CA LEU A 221 -1.39 5.61 15.06
C LEU A 221 -2.38 5.45 13.90
N ASN A 222 -1.84 5.49 12.68
CA ASN A 222 -2.62 5.26 11.46
C ASN A 222 -3.27 3.87 11.46
N GLU A 223 -4.48 3.81 10.93
CA GLU A 223 -5.22 2.57 10.74
C GLU A 223 -4.73 1.78 9.53
N TYR A 224 -4.77 0.46 9.67
CA TYR A 224 -4.45 -0.51 8.64
C TYR A 224 -5.65 -1.42 8.39
N LEU A 225 -5.72 -1.96 7.19
CA LEU A 225 -6.74 -2.95 6.83
C LEU A 225 -6.58 -4.22 7.67
N THR A 226 -7.68 -4.69 8.20
CA THR A 226 -7.81 -5.95 8.95
C THR A 226 -8.91 -6.81 8.35
N ILE A 227 -8.79 -8.12 8.49
CA ILE A 227 -9.78 -9.11 8.05
C ILE A 227 -10.09 -10.06 9.20
N LEU A 228 -11.36 -10.39 9.39
CA LEU A 228 -11.76 -11.41 10.37
C LEU A 228 -11.31 -12.79 9.89
N ASN A 229 -10.45 -13.45 10.66
CA ASN A 229 -10.12 -14.85 10.43
C ASN A 229 -11.23 -15.74 11.02
N PRO A 230 -11.92 -16.57 10.21
CA PRO A 230 -13.06 -17.36 10.70
C PRO A 230 -12.64 -18.49 11.64
N ALA A 231 -11.43 -19.05 11.49
CA ALA A 231 -10.91 -20.07 12.40
C ALA A 231 -10.62 -19.53 13.80
N THR A 232 -9.98 -18.35 13.90
CA THR A 232 -9.58 -17.77 15.18
C THR A 232 -10.63 -16.83 15.78
N ARG A 233 -11.58 -16.35 14.96
CA ARG A 233 -12.55 -15.29 15.28
C ARG A 233 -11.89 -13.98 15.73
N THR A 234 -10.69 -13.72 15.22
CA THR A 234 -9.96 -12.48 15.51
C THR A 234 -9.66 -11.72 14.23
N TYR A 235 -9.56 -10.40 14.34
CA TYR A 235 -9.15 -9.55 13.22
C TYR A 235 -7.63 -9.60 13.08
N GLU A 236 -7.17 -9.95 11.88
CA GLU A 236 -5.76 -10.00 11.53
C GLU A 236 -5.42 -8.89 10.53
N PHE A 237 -4.25 -8.29 10.70
CA PHE A 237 -3.76 -7.27 9.78
C PHE A 237 -3.43 -7.87 8.42
N VAL A 238 -4.00 -7.31 7.35
CA VAL A 238 -3.83 -7.85 6.00
C VAL A 238 -2.37 -7.78 5.53
N HIS A 239 -1.66 -6.70 5.86
CA HIS A 239 -0.22 -6.60 5.58
C HIS A 239 0.64 -7.62 6.36
N HIS A 240 0.14 -8.16 7.49
CA HIS A 240 0.80 -9.29 8.17
C HIS A 240 0.58 -10.58 7.38
N LEU A 241 -0.61 -10.82 6.83
CA LEU A 241 -0.88 -11.97 5.98
C LEU A 241 0.00 -11.98 4.72
N ALA A 242 0.16 -10.81 4.08
CA ALA A 242 1.05 -10.62 2.94
C ALA A 242 2.53 -10.89 3.29
N ASP A 243 2.98 -10.44 4.45
CA ASP A 243 4.33 -10.72 4.96
C ASP A 243 4.54 -12.21 5.31
N GLN A 244 3.54 -12.86 5.92
CA GLN A 244 3.57 -14.30 6.19
C GLN A 244 3.64 -15.11 4.89
N TYR A 245 2.88 -14.71 3.88
CA TYR A 245 2.92 -15.28 2.55
C TYR A 245 4.34 -15.23 1.95
N ASN A 246 5.00 -14.06 1.99
CA ASN A 246 6.38 -13.90 1.53
C ASN A 246 7.36 -14.79 2.32
N SER A 247 7.14 -14.90 3.63
CA SER A 247 7.99 -15.70 4.53
C SER A 247 7.95 -17.20 4.20
N ARG A 248 6.77 -17.74 3.86
CA ARG A 248 6.59 -19.15 3.51
C ARG A 248 7.25 -19.50 2.17
N ARG A 249 7.38 -18.54 1.26
CA ARG A 249 7.95 -18.71 -0.09
C ARG A 249 9.46 -18.47 -0.17
N ALA A 250 10.14 -18.26 0.97
CA ALA A 250 11.60 -18.08 1.06
C ALA A 250 12.16 -17.03 0.07
N THR A 251 11.49 -15.89 -0.06
CA THR A 251 12.02 -14.79 -0.87
C THR A 251 13.39 -14.35 -0.32
N PRO A 252 14.45 -14.24 -1.16
CA PRO A 252 15.76 -13.82 -0.70
C PRO A 252 15.70 -12.43 -0.02
N GLY A 253 16.36 -12.29 1.13
CA GLY A 253 16.46 -10.99 1.85
C GLY A 253 15.57 -10.83 3.08
N ILE A 254 14.91 -11.90 3.57
CA ILE A 254 14.15 -11.83 4.82
C ILE A 254 15.08 -11.46 5.98
N THR A 255 14.89 -10.27 6.54
CA THR A 255 15.59 -9.82 7.75
C THR A 255 15.21 -10.76 8.91
N THR A 256 16.18 -11.46 9.48
CA THR A 256 15.99 -12.47 10.55
C THR A 256 16.02 -11.88 11.97
N GLY A 257 16.24 -10.57 12.12
CA GLY A 257 16.18 -9.84 13.39
C GLY A 257 14.92 -8.98 13.55
N PRO A 258 14.81 -8.15 14.61
CA PRO A 258 13.68 -7.23 14.79
C PRO A 258 13.45 -6.36 13.55
N PHE A 259 12.24 -6.41 13.01
CA PHE A 259 11.88 -5.76 11.76
C PHE A 259 10.58 -4.96 11.89
N VAL A 260 10.39 -4.06 10.93
CA VAL A 260 9.14 -3.35 10.67
C VAL A 260 8.67 -3.74 9.27
N ARG A 261 7.35 -3.86 9.09
CA ARG A 261 6.74 -4.05 7.77
C ARG A 261 6.54 -2.69 7.13
N HIS A 262 7.03 -2.54 5.91
CA HIS A 262 6.93 -1.32 5.15
C HIS A 262 6.18 -1.58 3.84
N HIS A 263 5.29 -0.64 3.49
CA HIS A 263 4.64 -0.58 2.19
C HIS A 263 5.52 0.26 1.27
N LYS A 264 6.12 -0.34 0.24
CA LYS A 264 7.12 0.30 -0.65
C LYS A 264 6.59 1.56 -1.35
N ASP A 265 5.30 1.57 -1.68
CA ASP A 265 4.61 2.70 -2.29
C ASP A 265 4.06 3.71 -1.27
N PHE A 266 4.30 3.51 0.03
CA PHE A 266 3.77 4.30 1.14
C PHE A 266 2.24 4.33 1.25
N ASN A 267 1.54 3.49 0.47
CA ASN A 267 0.11 3.31 0.52
C ASN A 267 -0.24 2.11 1.40
N ARG A 268 -0.66 2.38 2.64
CA ARG A 268 -1.05 1.37 3.64
C ARG A 268 -2.23 0.47 3.23
N TRP A 269 -2.96 0.83 2.18
CA TRP A 269 -4.09 0.04 1.66
C TRP A 269 -3.67 -0.95 0.57
N ASN A 270 -2.48 -0.78 -0.02
CA ASN A 270 -1.92 -1.70 -1.00
C ASN A 270 -1.15 -2.83 -0.30
N ASN A 271 -1.86 -3.88 0.08
CA ASN A 271 -1.31 -5.05 0.76
C ASN A 271 -0.85 -6.15 -0.19
N ASN A 272 -0.58 -5.82 -1.46
CA ASN A 272 0.01 -6.76 -2.39
C ASN A 272 1.33 -7.30 -1.80
N PRO A 273 1.56 -8.63 -1.73
CA PRO A 273 2.80 -9.19 -1.19
C PRO A 273 4.07 -8.61 -1.80
N THR A 274 4.05 -8.18 -3.07
CA THR A 274 5.21 -7.55 -3.71
C THR A 274 5.49 -6.13 -3.21
N ASN A 275 4.48 -5.46 -2.63
CA ASN A 275 4.56 -4.13 -2.04
C ASN A 275 4.98 -4.15 -0.56
N ILE A 276 5.01 -5.32 0.08
CA ILE A 276 5.38 -5.47 1.49
C ILE A 276 6.83 -5.91 1.63
N GLU A 277 7.59 -5.18 2.44
CA GLU A 277 8.97 -5.53 2.78
C GLU A 277 9.25 -5.47 4.28
N ARG A 278 10.21 -6.27 4.72
CA ARG A 278 10.75 -6.21 6.09
C ARG A 278 12.02 -5.38 6.10
N MET A 279 12.05 -4.35 6.94
CA MET A 279 13.22 -3.49 7.12
C MET A 279 13.60 -3.39 8.60
N ARG A 280 14.86 -3.04 8.87
CA ARG A 280 15.26 -2.63 10.23
C ARG A 280 14.63 -1.29 10.56
N PHE A 281 14.29 -1.09 11.84
CA PHE A 281 13.64 0.14 12.31
C PHE A 281 14.41 1.42 11.90
N MET A 282 15.74 1.42 12.01
CA MET A 282 16.56 2.59 11.65
C MET A 282 16.56 2.89 10.15
N ASP A 283 16.50 1.86 9.31
CA ASP A 283 16.49 2.04 7.86
C ASP A 283 15.11 2.52 7.41
N HIS A 284 14.05 1.97 7.99
CA HIS A 284 12.67 2.47 7.83
C HIS A 284 12.55 3.96 8.21
N LEU A 285 13.12 4.36 9.36
CA LEU A 285 13.09 5.77 9.78
C LEU A 285 13.84 6.68 8.81
N ARG A 286 15.00 6.26 8.30
CA ARG A 286 15.75 7.01 7.27
C ARG A 286 14.97 7.14 5.98
N LEU A 287 14.32 6.06 5.54
CA LEU A 287 13.50 6.04 4.33
C LEU A 287 12.34 7.04 4.44
N HIS A 288 11.59 7.03 5.54
CA HIS A 288 10.53 8.00 5.78
C HIS A 288 11.06 9.44 5.91
N ALA A 289 12.23 9.64 6.53
CA ALA A 289 12.83 10.97 6.62
C ALA A 289 13.24 11.52 5.24
N ALA A 290 13.80 10.65 4.37
CA ALA A 290 14.17 11.01 3.01
C ALA A 290 12.93 11.35 2.18
N GLN A 291 11.90 10.51 2.22
CA GLN A 291 10.67 10.77 1.48
C GLN A 291 9.95 12.02 2.01
N ALA A 292 9.90 12.22 3.32
CA ALA A 292 9.35 13.45 3.88
C ALA A 292 10.09 14.68 3.34
N LYS A 293 11.43 14.65 3.31
CA LYS A 293 12.24 15.74 2.76
C LYS A 293 11.89 16.02 1.30
N GLU A 294 11.68 14.99 0.49
CA GLU A 294 11.26 15.11 -0.91
C GLU A 294 9.85 15.70 -1.03
N LEU A 295 8.88 15.18 -0.28
CA LEU A 295 7.50 15.70 -0.25
C LEU A 295 7.45 17.18 0.13
N TRP A 296 8.30 17.64 1.05
CA TRP A 296 8.37 19.05 1.43
C TRP A 296 8.94 19.97 0.33
N THR A 297 9.49 19.43 -0.75
CA THR A 297 9.88 20.22 -1.95
C THR A 297 8.69 20.57 -2.83
N ASP A 298 7.63 19.76 -2.81
CA ASP A 298 6.40 19.97 -3.60
C ASP A 298 5.50 21.04 -2.95
N ASP A 299 5.15 22.06 -3.74
CA ASP A 299 4.24 23.14 -3.34
C ASP A 299 2.84 22.63 -3.02
N THR A 300 2.35 21.64 -3.77
CA THR A 300 1.01 21.08 -3.55
C THR A 300 0.94 20.38 -2.20
N PHE A 301 1.94 19.55 -1.89
CA PHE A 301 2.06 18.93 -0.58
C PHE A 301 2.16 19.95 0.55
N ARG A 302 3.00 20.98 0.41
CA ARG A 302 3.13 22.07 1.40
C ARG A 302 1.80 22.76 1.67
N GLU A 303 1.04 23.04 0.62
CA GLU A 303 -0.26 23.70 0.73
C GLU A 303 -1.29 22.81 1.43
N LEU A 304 -1.34 21.51 1.09
CA LEU A 304 -2.23 20.55 1.73
C LEU A 304 -1.91 20.38 3.22
N GLN A 305 -0.62 20.28 3.57
CA GLN A 305 -0.20 20.22 4.97
C GLN A 305 -0.61 21.50 5.73
N ARG A 306 -0.40 22.68 5.14
CA ARG A 306 -0.83 23.96 5.73
C ARG A 306 -2.33 23.98 5.99
N LYS A 307 -3.15 23.61 4.99
CA LYS A 307 -4.61 23.53 5.12
C LYS A 307 -5.03 22.54 6.21
N GLY A 308 -4.38 21.38 6.28
CA GLY A 308 -4.64 20.37 7.30
C GLY A 308 -4.36 20.87 8.72
N VAL A 309 -3.22 21.54 8.92
CA VAL A 309 -2.85 22.13 10.22
C VAL A 309 -3.83 23.24 10.63
N LEU A 310 -4.21 24.12 9.69
CA LEU A 310 -5.18 25.18 9.96
C LEU A 310 -6.56 24.60 10.34
N ARG A 311 -7.01 23.57 9.61
CA ARG A 311 -8.26 22.88 9.92
C ARG A 311 -8.21 22.23 11.30
N TYR A 312 -7.14 21.51 11.61
CA TYR A 312 -6.97 20.86 12.91
C TYR A 312 -7.09 21.86 14.06
N TYR A 313 -6.38 22.99 13.99
CA TYR A 313 -6.45 24.02 15.03
C TYR A 313 -7.78 24.77 15.08
N ALA A 314 -8.53 24.84 13.97
CA ALA A 314 -9.88 25.39 13.97
C ALA A 314 -10.88 24.46 14.65
N GLU A 315 -10.73 23.15 14.46
CA GLU A 315 -11.57 22.11 15.06
C GLU A 315 -11.19 21.81 16.53
N HIS A 316 -9.95 22.10 16.93
CA HIS A 316 -9.41 21.81 18.27
C HIS A 316 -8.78 23.06 18.91
N PRO A 317 -9.58 24.04 19.38
CA PRO A 317 -9.07 25.24 20.05
C PRO A 317 -8.22 24.94 21.29
N GLU A 318 -8.54 23.88 22.02
CA GLU A 318 -7.80 23.38 23.18
C GLU A 318 -6.37 22.95 22.82
N ALA A 319 -6.16 22.46 21.60
CA ALA A 319 -4.83 22.12 21.11
C ALA A 319 -3.97 23.38 20.88
N GLN A 320 -4.58 24.51 20.50
CA GLN A 320 -3.86 25.79 20.39
C GLN A 320 -3.37 26.26 21.76
N GLU A 321 -4.25 26.21 22.77
CA GLU A 321 -3.96 26.61 24.13
C GLU A 321 -2.90 25.72 24.78
N SER A 322 -3.07 24.40 24.69
CA SER A 322 -2.08 23.41 25.16
C SER A 322 -0.72 23.61 24.49
N ASN A 323 -0.68 23.87 23.18
CA ASN A 323 0.57 24.12 22.48
C ASN A 323 1.23 25.44 22.94
N ARG A 324 0.44 26.50 23.17
CA ARG A 324 0.92 27.78 23.71
C ARG A 324 1.51 27.60 25.10
N ASP A 325 0.86 26.84 25.96
CA ASP A 325 1.32 26.58 27.33
C ASP A 325 2.58 25.71 27.34
N ARG A 326 2.67 24.72 26.45
CA ARG A 326 3.89 23.94 26.23
C ARG A 326 5.07 24.82 25.78
N LEU A 327 4.82 25.78 24.89
CA LEU A 327 5.85 26.73 24.44
C LEU A 327 6.28 27.67 25.58
N ARG A 328 5.33 28.16 26.38
CA ARG A 328 5.62 28.97 27.57
C ARG A 328 6.47 28.19 28.58
N ALA A 329 6.07 26.96 28.91
CA ALA A 329 6.80 26.08 29.83
C ALA A 329 8.25 25.82 29.35
N ARG A 330 8.46 25.57 28.05
CA ARG A 330 9.81 25.41 27.48
C ARG A 330 10.66 26.67 27.62
N ASN A 331 10.05 27.85 27.44
CA ASN A 331 10.75 29.13 27.53
C ASN A 331 11.11 29.56 28.97
N VAL A 332 10.57 28.90 30.00
CA VAL A 332 11.00 29.13 31.40
C VAL A 332 12.43 28.64 31.63
N SER A 333 12.83 27.56 30.97
CA SER A 333 14.17 26.97 31.13
C SER A 333 15.26 27.93 30.63
N GLU A 334 16.20 28.28 31.52
CA GLU A 334 17.34 29.12 31.18
C GLU A 334 18.25 28.45 30.15
N LYS A 335 18.53 27.16 30.32
CA LYS A 335 19.30 26.35 29.34
C LYS A 335 18.65 26.40 27.95
N PHE A 336 17.33 26.20 27.87
CA PHE A 336 16.62 26.27 26.60
C PHE A 336 16.72 27.65 25.96
N ARG A 337 16.60 28.73 26.74
CA ARG A 337 16.74 30.11 26.23
C ARG A 337 18.16 30.39 25.71
N GLN A 338 19.19 29.94 26.42
CA GLN A 338 20.59 30.13 26.04
C GLN A 338 20.96 29.35 24.77
N GLU A 339 20.52 28.09 24.63
CA GLU A 339 20.83 27.25 23.47
C GLU A 339 19.97 27.61 22.24
N ASN A 340 18.68 27.86 22.43
CA ASN A 340 17.75 28.05 21.31
C ASN A 340 17.72 29.49 20.81
N GLY A 341 17.99 30.49 21.66
CA GLY A 341 18.00 31.91 21.31
C GLY A 341 18.92 32.25 20.13
N PRO A 342 20.22 31.89 20.17
CA PRO A 342 21.15 32.11 19.06
C PRO A 342 20.71 31.39 17.78
N ARG A 343 20.23 30.14 17.89
CA ARG A 343 19.78 29.32 16.75
C ARG A 343 18.59 29.95 16.04
N VAL A 344 17.58 30.37 16.79
CA VAL A 344 16.38 31.04 16.24
C VAL A 344 16.76 32.39 15.64
N SER A 345 17.61 33.17 16.32
CA SER A 345 18.10 34.45 15.79
C SER A 345 18.83 34.28 14.45
N ALA A 346 19.73 33.29 14.34
CA ALA A 346 20.45 33.00 13.11
C ALA A 346 19.50 32.58 11.98
N ALA A 347 18.55 31.69 12.26
CA ALA A 347 17.54 31.27 11.28
C ALA A 347 16.67 32.44 10.81
N GLN A 348 16.27 33.32 11.73
CA GLN A 348 15.43 34.47 11.39
C GLN A 348 16.20 35.55 10.62
N LYS A 349 17.49 35.77 10.92
CA LYS A 349 18.36 36.63 10.11
C LYS A 349 18.51 36.08 8.68
N ARG A 350 18.70 34.76 8.54
CA ARG A 350 18.77 34.11 7.22
C ARG A 350 17.47 34.28 6.44
N LEU A 351 16.32 34.01 7.08
CA LEU A 351 15.00 34.17 6.46
C LEU A 351 14.78 35.59 5.94
N HIS A 352 15.07 36.62 6.73
CA HIS A 352 14.90 38.01 6.28
C HIS A 352 15.88 38.42 5.17
N LYS A 353 17.06 37.79 5.11
CA LYS A 353 18.02 38.00 4.02
C LYS A 353 17.56 37.35 2.72
N GLU A 354 17.00 36.15 2.81
CA GLU A 354 16.48 35.39 1.65
C GLU A 354 15.14 35.94 1.15
N HIS A 355 14.36 36.57 2.03
CA HIS A 355 13.01 37.07 1.77
C HIS A 355 12.81 38.52 2.28
N PRO A 356 13.41 39.53 1.62
CA PRO A 356 13.31 40.92 2.04
C PRO A 356 11.86 41.45 2.08
N GLU A 357 10.97 40.92 1.25
CA GLU A 357 9.54 41.24 1.19
C GLU A 357 8.78 40.94 2.50
N LEU A 358 9.28 39.98 3.29
CA LEU A 358 8.70 39.67 4.60
C LEU A 358 8.84 40.85 5.56
N GLY A 359 9.94 41.60 5.49
CA GLY A 359 10.18 42.76 6.34
C GLY A 359 9.11 43.83 6.15
N GLU A 360 8.76 44.14 4.90
CA GLU A 360 7.69 45.10 4.58
C GLU A 360 6.32 44.60 5.01
N ARG A 361 6.02 43.31 4.81
CA ARG A 361 4.75 42.70 5.23
C ARG A 361 4.59 42.73 6.75
N ILE A 362 5.65 42.38 7.49
CA ILE A 362 5.67 42.42 8.96
C ILE A 362 5.52 43.87 9.44
N SER A 363 6.23 44.81 8.83
CA SER A 363 6.13 46.24 9.16
C SER A 363 4.72 46.78 8.97
N ARG A 364 4.07 46.48 7.82
CA ARG A 364 2.66 46.85 7.57
C ARG A 364 1.71 46.27 8.62
N ARG A 365 1.84 44.97 8.92
CA ARG A 365 1.00 44.30 9.92
C ARG A 365 1.20 44.89 11.31
N MET A 366 2.44 45.13 11.72
CA MET A 366 2.74 45.73 13.02
C MET A 366 2.19 47.15 13.12
N LYS A 367 2.33 47.98 12.09
CA LYS A 367 1.72 49.32 12.08
C LYS A 367 0.20 49.27 12.28
N ALA A 368 -0.48 48.32 11.61
CA ALA A 368 -1.92 48.13 11.79
C ALA A 368 -2.29 47.70 13.22
N LEU A 369 -1.56 46.74 13.80
CA LEU A 369 -1.77 46.31 15.18
C LEU A 369 -1.49 47.45 16.19
N TRP A 370 -0.42 48.22 15.99
CA TRP A 370 -0.09 49.34 16.88
C TRP A 370 -1.03 50.56 16.73
N ALA A 371 -1.87 50.60 15.69
CA ALA A 371 -2.93 51.61 15.61
C ALA A 371 -4.10 51.29 16.55
N ASP A 372 -4.35 50.01 16.83
CA ASP A 372 -5.38 49.54 17.74
C ASP A 372 -5.07 49.97 19.20
N PRO A 373 -5.96 50.74 19.85
CA PRO A 373 -5.79 51.15 21.25
C PRO A 373 -5.70 49.99 22.24
N ASP A 374 -6.44 48.90 22.03
CA ASP A 374 -6.49 47.77 22.96
C ASP A 374 -5.18 46.97 22.89
N PHE A 375 -4.71 46.68 21.66
CA PHE A 375 -3.41 46.05 21.44
C PHE A 375 -2.26 46.87 22.03
N ARG A 376 -2.31 48.20 21.88
CA ARG A 376 -1.32 49.11 22.49
C ARG A 376 -1.27 48.99 24.01
N LYS A 377 -2.43 48.93 24.65
CA LYS A 377 -2.54 48.80 26.11
C LYS A 377 -1.99 47.46 26.58
N GLU A 378 -2.41 46.36 25.95
CA GLU A 378 -1.93 45.01 26.28
C GLU A 378 -0.40 44.88 26.13
N MET A 379 0.15 45.38 25.03
CA MET A 379 1.59 45.34 24.79
C MET A 379 2.39 46.19 25.79
N SER A 380 1.85 47.36 26.19
CA SER A 380 2.47 48.20 27.22
C SER A 380 2.55 47.48 28.57
N GLU A 381 1.47 46.82 28.99
CA GLU A 381 1.44 46.02 30.22
C GLU A 381 2.40 44.81 30.15
N ALA A 382 2.46 44.15 29.00
CA ALA A 382 3.36 43.02 28.77
C ALA A 382 4.84 43.44 28.82
N LEU A 383 5.19 44.58 28.20
CA LEU A 383 6.56 45.11 28.21
C LEU A 383 7.01 45.55 29.60
N ARG A 384 6.10 46.11 30.42
CA ARG A 384 6.40 46.43 31.83
C ARG A 384 6.72 45.18 32.67
N LYS A 385 6.07 44.06 32.37
CA LYS A 385 6.29 42.76 33.04
C LYS A 385 7.45 41.97 32.45
N ALA A 386 8.00 42.39 31.31
CA ALA A 386 9.05 41.65 30.61
C ALA A 386 10.41 41.84 31.31
N GLN A 387 10.99 40.74 31.78
CA GLN A 387 12.40 40.72 32.20
C GLN A 387 13.29 40.68 30.95
N LEU A 388 13.62 41.87 30.43
CA LEU A 388 14.51 42.01 29.28
C LEU A 388 15.96 41.71 29.72
N ARG A 389 16.68 40.95 28.89
CA ARG A 389 18.11 40.73 29.08
C ARG A 389 18.84 42.09 28.98
N PRO A 390 19.77 42.40 29.91
CA PRO A 390 20.58 43.61 29.80
C PRO A 390 21.45 43.54 28.53
N LEU A 391 21.44 44.63 27.76
CA LEU A 391 22.31 44.81 26.60
C LEU A 391 23.77 44.88 27.06
N SER A 392 24.69 44.24 26.32
CA SER A 392 26.13 44.44 26.50
C SER A 392 26.53 45.88 26.17
N GLU A 393 27.71 46.30 26.60
CA GLU A 393 28.22 47.65 26.36
C GLU A 393 28.29 47.99 24.86
N GLU A 394 28.82 47.07 24.05
CA GLU A 394 28.84 47.16 22.58
C GLU A 394 27.43 47.26 21.98
N GLN A 395 26.47 46.46 22.48
CA GLN A 395 25.07 46.52 22.02
C GLN A 395 24.40 47.84 22.39
N ARG A 396 24.69 48.40 23.56
CA ARG A 396 24.17 49.71 23.98
C ARG A 396 24.67 50.81 23.07
N GLU A 397 25.95 50.78 22.71
CA GLU A 397 26.55 51.76 21.80
C GLU A 397 25.95 51.66 20.40
N GLN A 398 25.81 50.45 19.85
CA GLN A 398 25.13 50.23 18.56
C GLN A 398 23.68 50.72 18.57
N VAL A 399 22.92 50.41 19.62
CA VAL A 399 21.54 50.86 19.76
C VAL A 399 21.48 52.39 19.85
N ALA A 400 22.37 53.02 20.62
CA ALA A 400 22.45 54.47 20.73
C ALA A 400 22.75 55.15 19.38
N GLN A 401 23.69 54.59 18.60
CA GLN A 401 24.00 55.08 17.26
C GLN A 401 22.80 54.95 16.31
N ILE A 402 22.09 53.81 16.33
CA ILE A 402 20.88 53.59 15.51
C ILE A 402 19.78 54.58 15.89
N ILE A 403 19.54 54.78 17.19
CA ILE A 403 18.53 55.73 17.69
C ILE A 403 18.89 57.14 17.27
N ALA A 404 20.15 57.56 17.46
CA ALA A 404 20.62 58.88 17.07
C ALA A 404 20.48 59.12 15.55
N HIS A 405 20.84 58.13 14.73
CA HIS A 405 20.70 58.21 13.28
C HIS A 405 19.24 58.33 12.85
N LYS A 406 18.35 57.47 13.37
CA LYS A 406 16.91 57.52 13.09
C LYS A 406 16.26 58.82 13.57
N SER A 407 16.68 59.31 14.73
CA SER A 407 16.21 60.59 15.26
C SER A 407 16.61 61.74 14.34
N ARG A 408 17.86 61.80 13.86
CA ARG A 408 18.29 62.81 12.88
C ARG A 408 17.46 62.77 11.59
N LEU A 409 17.24 61.58 11.02
CA LEU A 409 16.42 61.42 9.82
C LEU A 409 14.97 61.86 10.04
N MET A 410 14.40 61.56 11.22
CA MET A 410 13.05 61.99 11.60
C MET A 410 12.94 63.52 11.74
N TRP A 411 13.94 64.17 12.34
CA TRP A 411 13.96 65.64 12.51
C TRP A 411 14.26 66.42 11.23
N GLN A 412 14.85 65.76 10.22
CA GLN A 412 15.04 66.32 8.88
C GLN A 412 13.75 66.34 8.04
N ASP A 413 12.78 65.48 8.37
CA ASP A 413 11.46 65.42 7.74
C ASP A 413 10.56 66.55 8.30
N PRO A 414 10.23 67.59 7.50
CA PRO A 414 9.51 68.76 7.99
C PRO A 414 8.09 68.45 8.50
N GLU A 415 7.42 67.47 7.91
CA GLU A 415 6.06 67.06 8.28
C GLU A 415 6.05 66.35 9.63
N LYS A 416 6.89 65.33 9.80
CA LYS A 416 7.04 64.64 11.10
C LYS A 416 7.52 65.56 12.21
N ARG A 417 8.44 66.47 11.88
CA ARG A 417 8.89 67.49 12.83
C ARG A 417 7.72 68.34 13.32
N ALA A 418 6.83 68.77 12.41
CA ALA A 418 5.65 69.55 12.77
C ALA A 418 4.67 68.74 13.64
N GLU A 419 4.39 67.48 13.26
CA GLU A 419 3.53 66.57 14.04
C GLU A 419 4.04 66.36 15.47
N ILE A 420 5.35 66.11 15.63
CA ILE A 420 5.96 65.88 16.94
C ILE A 420 5.92 67.15 17.79
N VAL A 421 6.24 68.31 17.21
CA VAL A 421 6.15 69.60 17.93
C VAL A 421 4.71 69.89 18.35
N GLN A 422 3.73 69.57 17.52
CA GLN A 422 2.30 69.71 17.85
C GLN A 422 1.87 68.73 18.95
N ALA A 423 2.33 67.49 18.91
CA ALA A 423 2.08 66.49 19.95
C ALA A 423 2.70 66.87 21.30
N ILE A 424 3.94 67.38 21.30
CA ILE A 424 4.61 67.88 22.51
C ILE A 424 3.87 69.08 23.08
N ARG A 425 3.48 70.05 22.25
CA ARG A 425 2.67 71.21 22.69
C ARG A 425 1.34 70.78 23.28
N SER A 426 0.68 69.78 22.69
CA SER A 426 -0.60 69.25 23.18
C SER A 426 -0.43 68.50 24.51
N ALA A 427 0.65 67.74 24.66
CA ALA A 427 0.97 67.02 25.89
C ALA A 427 1.37 67.97 27.04
N MET A 428 2.10 69.06 26.73
CA MET A 428 2.46 70.09 27.71
C MET A 428 1.29 71.01 28.09
N ALA A 429 0.25 71.08 27.26
CA ALA A 429 -0.97 71.85 27.53
C ALA A 429 -2.05 71.04 28.27
N ALA A 430 -1.88 69.72 28.41
CA ALA A 430 -2.77 68.89 29.21
C ALA A 430 -2.48 69.11 30.71
N PRO A 431 -3.48 69.43 31.55
CA PRO A 431 -3.25 69.56 32.99
C PRO A 431 -2.80 68.21 33.56
N GLU A 432 -1.76 68.24 34.40
CA GLU A 432 -1.26 67.06 35.11
C GLU A 432 -2.42 66.38 35.84
N THR A 433 -2.65 65.10 35.53
CA THR A 433 -3.57 64.21 36.27
C THR A 433 -2.80 63.05 36.85
#